data_AF-A0A8T3ME15-F1
#
_entry.id   AF-A0A8T3ME15-F1
#
_cell.length_a   1.000
_cell.length_b   1.000
_cell.length_c   1.000
_cell.angle_alpha   90.00
_cell.angle_beta   90.00
_cell.angle_gamma   90.00
#
_symmetry.space_group_name_H-M   'P 1'
#
loop_
_entity.id
_entity.type
_entity.pdbx_description
1 polymer ?
#
loop_
_entity_poly.entity_id
_entity_poly.type
_entity_poly.pdbx_seq_one_letter_code
_entity_poly.pdbx_strand_id
1 'polypeptide(L)'
;MPDVHDTIARATSALDALARAGEAVEDEWQYVTDLHAVWRARLVQVATARGTASVEPGVLEAVERASVEIEAIEDPHRAIDWLSTYPQIVLLALGETG
;
A
#
# COMPACT_ATOMS: atom_id res chain seq x y z
N MET A 1 5.61 -14.49 14.46
CA MET A 1 4.38 -14.83 13.73
C MET A 1 3.94 -13.55 13.05
N PRO A 2 3.66 -13.56 11.74
CA PRO A 2 3.29 -12.32 11.04
C PRO A 2 2.04 -11.71 11.66
N ASP A 3 2.02 -10.39 11.78
CA ASP A 3 0.88 -9.65 12.30
C ASP A 3 0.46 -8.51 11.38
N VAL A 4 -0.71 -7.93 11.67
CA VAL A 4 -1.32 -6.90 10.84
C VAL A 4 -0.47 -5.64 10.79
N HIS A 5 0.11 -5.23 11.92
CA HIS A 5 0.95 -4.05 12.02
C HIS A 5 2.17 -4.17 11.09
N ASP A 6 2.92 -5.26 11.19
CA ASP A 6 4.11 -5.49 10.36
C ASP A 6 3.76 -5.59 8.88
N THR A 7 2.66 -6.28 8.55
CA THR A 7 2.18 -6.41 7.17
C THR A 7 1.83 -5.04 6.56
N ILE A 8 1.13 -4.19 7.32
CA ILE A 8 0.78 -2.84 6.88
C ILE A 8 2.00 -1.93 6.80
N ALA A 9 2.97 -2.07 7.70
CA ALA A 9 4.21 -1.31 7.62
C ALA A 9 4.95 -1.59 6.29
N ARG A 10 4.97 -2.83 5.82
CA ARG A 10 5.55 -3.19 4.51
C ARG A 10 4.74 -2.63 3.36
N ALA A 11 3.43 -2.79 3.39
CA ALA A 11 2.56 -2.22 2.37
C ALA A 11 2.69 -0.69 2.28
N THR A 12 2.81 -0.01 3.41
CA THR A 12 2.93 1.45 3.44
C THR A 12 4.24 1.91 2.79
N SER A 13 5.33 1.17 2.94
CA SER A 13 6.60 1.48 2.25
C SER A 13 6.47 1.40 0.72
N ALA A 14 5.81 0.36 0.21
CA ALA A 14 5.56 0.22 -1.23
C ALA A 14 4.61 1.32 -1.74
N LEU A 15 3.61 1.69 -0.94
CA LEU A 15 2.71 2.80 -1.25
C LEU A 15 3.47 4.14 -1.37
N ASP A 16 4.42 4.39 -0.46
CA ASP A 16 5.28 5.58 -0.50
C ASP A 16 6.21 5.58 -1.74
N ALA A 17 6.58 4.42 -2.26
CA ALA A 17 7.34 4.32 -3.51
C ALA A 17 6.48 4.68 -4.74
N LEU A 18 5.24 4.19 -4.80
CA LEU A 18 4.28 4.54 -5.85
C LEU A 18 3.98 6.04 -5.88
N ALA A 19 3.76 6.64 -4.70
CA ALA A 19 3.48 8.08 -4.60
C ALA A 19 4.65 8.90 -5.15
N ARG A 20 5.89 8.60 -4.73
CA ARG A 20 7.10 9.27 -5.24
C ARG A 20 7.28 9.13 -6.75
N ALA A 21 6.96 7.97 -7.31
CA ALA A 21 7.01 7.77 -8.75
C ALA A 21 5.92 8.57 -9.49
N GLY A 22 4.70 8.61 -8.95
CA GLY A 22 3.58 9.35 -9.51
C GLY A 22 3.72 10.88 -9.44
N GLU A 23 4.41 11.40 -8.43
CA GLU A 23 4.70 12.84 -8.27
C GLU A 23 5.47 13.45 -9.46
N ALA A 24 6.10 12.62 -10.31
CA ALA A 24 6.73 13.07 -11.55
C ALA A 24 5.73 13.54 -12.62
N VAL A 25 4.44 13.22 -12.48
CA VAL A 25 3.37 13.71 -13.36
C VAL A 25 2.84 15.03 -12.80
N GLU A 26 3.38 16.16 -13.29
CA GLU A 26 3.07 17.49 -12.77
C GLU A 26 1.56 17.81 -12.77
N ASP A 27 0.84 17.43 -13.83
CA ASP A 27 -0.60 17.67 -13.97
C ASP A 27 -1.45 16.85 -12.98
N GLU A 28 -0.89 15.78 -12.41
CA GLU A 28 -1.58 14.87 -11.49
C GLU A 28 -1.02 14.95 -10.05
N TRP A 29 -0.05 15.85 -9.79
CA TRP A 29 0.65 15.90 -8.51
C TRP A 29 -0.28 16.01 -7.29
N GLN A 30 -1.31 16.88 -7.38
CA GLN A 30 -2.30 17.05 -6.31
C GLN A 30 -3.13 15.78 -6.11
N TYR A 31 -3.53 15.13 -7.20
CA TYR A 31 -4.28 13.88 -7.16
C TYR A 31 -3.46 12.76 -6.49
N VAL A 32 -2.19 12.62 -6.86
CA VAL A 32 -1.26 11.65 -6.25
C VAL A 32 -1.10 11.91 -4.75
N THR A 33 -0.89 13.17 -4.37
CA THR A 33 -0.70 13.56 -2.96
C THR A 33 -1.94 13.25 -2.12
N ASP A 34 -3.13 13.62 -2.61
CA ASP A 34 -4.39 13.38 -1.89
C ASP A 34 -4.70 11.88 -1.79
N LEU A 35 -4.51 11.14 -2.88
CA LEU A 35 -4.73 9.70 -2.93
C LEU A 35 -3.79 8.96 -1.98
N HIS A 36 -2.51 9.33 -1.97
CA HIS A 36 -1.51 8.80 -1.05
C HIS A 36 -1.89 9.05 0.41
N ALA A 37 -2.28 10.28 0.75
CA ALA A 37 -2.67 10.64 2.11
C ALA A 37 -3.88 9.85 2.60
N VAL A 38 -4.92 9.71 1.75
CA VAL A 38 -6.13 8.94 2.06
C VAL A 38 -5.80 7.47 2.32
N TRP A 39 -5.04 6.84 1.42
CA TRP A 39 -4.71 5.43 1.57
C TRP A 39 -3.78 5.16 2.75
N ARG A 40 -2.79 6.01 2.97
CA ARG A 40 -1.91 5.92 4.13
C ARG A 40 -2.69 6.01 5.43
N ALA A 41 -3.63 6.96 5.54
CA ALA A 41 -4.48 7.10 6.71
C ALA A 41 -5.33 5.84 6.95
N ARG A 42 -5.93 5.27 5.89
CA ARG A 42 -6.73 4.04 6.01
C ARG A 42 -5.89 2.84 6.46
N LEU A 43 -4.70 2.65 5.89
CA LEU A 43 -3.78 1.59 6.30
C LEU A 43 -3.37 1.74 7.77
N VAL A 44 -2.96 2.95 8.19
CA VAL A 44 -2.60 3.23 9.59
C VAL A 44 -3.77 2.96 10.53
N GLN A 45 -5.00 3.28 10.14
CA GLN A 45 -6.19 2.99 10.93
C GLN A 45 -6.34 1.48 11.18
N VAL A 46 -6.17 0.64 10.16
CA VAL A 46 -6.26 -0.82 10.29
C VAL A 46 -5.13 -1.36 11.18
N ALA A 47 -3.90 -0.89 10.97
CA ALA A 47 -2.76 -1.26 11.82
C ALA A 47 -3.00 -0.90 13.29
N THR A 48 -3.60 0.27 13.54
CA THR A 48 -3.94 0.72 14.90
C THR A 48 -5.06 -0.12 15.51
N ALA A 49 -6.10 -0.44 14.74
CA ALA A 49 -7.26 -1.19 15.22
C ALA A 49 -6.94 -2.66 15.50
N ARG A 50 -6.08 -3.29 14.69
CA ARG A 50 -5.79 -4.72 14.76
C ARG A 50 -4.43 -5.05 15.38
N GLY A 51 -3.48 -4.12 15.33
CA GLY A 51 -2.17 -4.24 15.97
C GLY A 51 -1.49 -5.57 15.68
N THR A 52 -1.21 -6.32 16.75
CA THR A 52 -0.52 -7.62 16.72
C THR A 52 -1.45 -8.80 16.41
N ALA A 53 -2.64 -8.57 15.84
CA ALA A 53 -3.51 -9.64 15.37
C ALA A 53 -2.74 -10.49 14.34
N SER A 54 -2.81 -11.82 14.50
CA SER A 54 -2.11 -12.74 13.60
C SER A 54 -2.59 -12.59 12.17
N VAL A 55 -1.65 -12.71 11.24
CA VAL A 55 -1.88 -12.78 9.81
C VAL A 55 -1.42 -14.15 9.32
N GLU A 56 -2.11 -14.71 8.33
CA GLU A 56 -1.67 -15.92 7.65
C GLU A 56 -0.29 -15.66 6.99
N PRO A 57 0.73 -16.50 7.19
CA PRO A 57 2.07 -16.24 6.65
C PRO A 57 2.10 -15.94 5.14
N GLY A 58 1.23 -16.61 4.36
CA GLY A 58 1.11 -16.38 2.93
C GLY A 58 0.65 -14.96 2.55
N VAL A 59 -0.06 -14.25 3.44
CA VAL A 59 -0.47 -12.85 3.20
C VAL A 59 0.73 -11.91 3.32
N LEU A 60 1.56 -12.06 4.36
CA LEU A 60 2.79 -11.26 4.47
C LEU A 60 3.72 -11.52 3.28
N GLU A 61 3.94 -12.78 2.93
CA GLU A 61 4.78 -13.14 1.77
C GLU A 61 4.24 -12.57 0.45
N ALA A 62 2.92 -12.54 0.27
CA ALA A 62 2.30 -11.92 -0.89
C ALA A 62 2.49 -10.40 -0.92
N VAL A 63 2.35 -9.72 0.22
CA VAL A 63 2.59 -8.28 0.36
C VAL A 63 4.05 -7.94 0.09
N GLU A 64 5.00 -8.72 0.61
CA GLU A 64 6.44 -8.53 0.37
C GLU A 64 6.78 -8.71 -1.12
N ARG A 65 6.25 -9.76 -1.76
CA ARG A 65 6.46 -9.99 -3.19
C ARG A 65 5.87 -8.87 -4.05
N ALA A 66 4.64 -8.44 -3.74
CA ALA A 66 4.01 -7.32 -4.43
C ALA A 66 4.79 -6.01 -4.23
N SER A 67 5.39 -5.80 -3.05
CA SER A 67 6.22 -4.62 -2.78
C SER A 67 7.45 -4.58 -3.68
N VAL A 68 8.11 -5.73 -3.88
CA VAL A 68 9.26 -5.84 -4.80
C VAL A 68 8.84 -5.53 -6.25
N GLU A 69 7.69 -6.03 -6.69
CA GLU A 69 7.18 -5.73 -8.05
C GLU A 69 6.81 -4.26 -8.22
N ILE A 70 6.24 -3.64 -7.18
CA ILE A 70 5.91 -2.21 -7.14
C ILE A 70 7.16 -1.34 -7.23
N GLU A 71 8.21 -1.68 -6.48
CA GLU A 71 9.47 -0.93 -6.50
C GLU A 71 10.17 -0.95 -7.86
N ALA A 72 9.83 -1.92 -8.73
CA ALA A 72 10.33 -2.01 -10.10
C ALA A 72 9.50 -1.22 -11.13
N ILE A 73 8.42 -0.53 -10.72
CA ILE A 73 7.60 0.28 -11.63
C ILE A 73 8.32 1.61 -11.92
N GLU A 74 8.71 1.80 -13.18
CA GLU A 74 9.37 3.03 -13.65
C GLU A 74 8.41 4.01 -14.35
N ASP A 75 7.28 3.53 -14.88
CA ASP A 75 6.29 4.37 -15.56
C ASP A 75 5.41 5.11 -14.53
N PRO A 76 5.41 6.46 -14.50
CA PRO A 76 4.66 7.24 -13.52
C PRO A 76 3.15 7.00 -13.59
N HIS A 77 2.55 6.90 -14.78
CA HIS A 77 1.10 6.69 -14.88
C HIS A 77 0.70 5.31 -14.36
N ARG A 78 1.48 4.28 -14.67
CA ARG A 78 1.31 2.95 -14.06
C ARG A 78 1.49 2.99 -12.54
N ALA A 79 2.41 3.80 -12.02
CA ALA A 79 2.54 3.96 -10.57
C ALA A 79 1.27 4.57 -9.95
N ILE A 80 0.62 5.52 -10.63
CA ILE A 80 -0.63 6.14 -10.19
C ILE A 80 -1.79 5.13 -10.21
N ASP A 81 -1.90 4.30 -11.25
CA ASP A 81 -2.88 3.21 -11.30
C ASP A 81 -2.73 2.26 -10.10
N TRP A 82 -1.49 1.87 -9.80
CA TRP A 82 -1.18 1.02 -8.65
C TRP A 82 -1.35 1.74 -7.32
N LEU A 83 -1.15 3.05 -7.23
CA LEU A 83 -1.38 3.85 -6.03
C LEU A 83 -2.84 3.76 -5.56
N SER A 84 -3.78 3.64 -6.51
CA SER A 84 -5.21 3.44 -6.21
C SER A 84 -5.57 1.98 -5.90
N THR A 85 -4.88 1.03 -6.52
CA THR A 85 -5.25 -0.40 -6.53
C THR A 85 -4.58 -1.19 -5.40
N TYR A 86 -3.30 -0.96 -5.16
CA TYR A 86 -2.49 -1.73 -4.21
C TYR A 86 -3.06 -1.71 -2.78
N PRO A 87 -3.43 -0.56 -2.20
CA PRO A 87 -4.03 -0.52 -0.87
C PRO A 87 -5.29 -1.38 -0.75
N GLN A 88 -6.11 -1.42 -1.79
CA GLN A 88 -7.33 -2.23 -1.81
C GLN A 88 -7.00 -3.72 -1.75
N ILE A 89 -6.02 -4.16 -2.54
CA ILE A 89 -5.55 -5.56 -2.53
C ILE A 89 -5.03 -5.94 -1.15
N VAL A 90 -4.22 -5.07 -0.52
CA VAL A 90 -3.69 -5.30 0.83
C VAL A 90 -4.82 -5.42 1.86
N LEU A 91 -5.79 -4.50 1.82
CA LEU A 91 -6.95 -4.52 2.70
C LEU A 91 -7.77 -5.80 2.51
N LEU A 92 -8.06 -6.19 1.27
CA LEU A 92 -8.77 -7.43 0.95
C LEU A 92 -8.03 -8.67 1.46
N ALA A 93 -6.71 -8.73 1.28
CA ALA A 93 -5.88 -9.84 1.77
C ALA A 93 -5.88 -9.94 3.30
N LEU A 94 -6.02 -8.81 4.00
CA LEU A 94 -6.19 -8.77 5.45
C LEU A 94 -7.63 -9.09 5.90
N GLY A 95 -8.57 -9.27 4.97
CA GLY A 95 -9.99 -9.48 5.27
C GLY A 95 -10.72 -8.20 5.67
N GLU A 96 -10.14 -7.02 5.37
CA GLU A 96 -10.82 -5.75 5.53
C GLU A 96 -11.77 -5.54 4.35
N THR A 97 -13.05 -5.49 4.64
CA THR A 97 -14.05 -4.98 3.70
C THR A 97 -14.28 -3.50 4.00
N GLY A 98 -14.01 -2.64 3.01
CA GLY A 98 -14.57 -1.29 2.99
C GLY A 98 -16.07 -1.35 2.72
#